data_AF-A0A4S3MSP9-F1
#
_entry.id   AF-A0A4S3MSP9-F1
#
_cell.length_a   1.000
_cell.length_b   1.000
_cell.length_c   1.000
_cell.angle_alpha   90.00
_cell.angle_beta   90.00
_cell.angle_gamma   90.00
#
_symmetry.space_group_name_H-M   'P 1'
#
loop_
_entity.id
_entity.type
_entity.pdbx_description
1 polymer ?
#
loop_
_entity_poly.entity_id
_entity_poly.type
_entity_poly.pdbx_seq_one_letter_code
_entity_poly.pdbx_strand_id
1 'polypeptide(L)'
;MSGSKIKSPSLPHLSLVLGGARSGKSRFAERLVAASGRGRVYLATAEAWDDEMRDRIAAHRSDRGEGWRTVEAPRDVGAVLRQVAADEVVLLDCATLWLTNVMLAEADLAAETASFLAALSACPAPVVVVSNEVGLSIVPENALARRFRDEQGRLNQRIAETAGLVVGVMAGLPFVLKGQLPDGMA
;
A
#
# COMPACT_ATOMS: atom_id res chain seq x y z
N MET A 1 -5.81 28.02 -31.90
CA MET A 1 -4.82 27.07 -31.36
C MET A 1 -5.35 26.54 -30.03
N SER A 2 -6.17 25.48 -30.07
CA SER A 2 -6.71 24.85 -28.87
C SER A 2 -5.73 23.76 -28.44
N GLY A 3 -4.86 24.07 -27.48
CA GLY A 3 -3.97 23.09 -26.88
C GLY A 3 -4.79 22.01 -26.18
N SER A 4 -4.81 20.81 -26.77
CA SER A 4 -5.32 19.61 -26.12
C SER A 4 -4.57 19.44 -24.80
N LYS A 5 -5.24 19.68 -23.67
CA LYS A 5 -4.73 19.27 -22.36
C LYS A 5 -4.61 17.76 -22.42
N ILE A 6 -3.41 17.25 -22.63
CA ILE A 6 -3.09 15.83 -22.47
C ILE A 6 -3.49 15.51 -21.03
N LYS A 7 -4.61 14.79 -20.86
CA LYS A 7 -5.01 14.28 -19.55
C LYS A 7 -3.91 13.32 -19.14
N SER A 8 -3.08 13.73 -18.18
CA SER A 8 -2.19 12.81 -17.46
C SER A 8 -3.01 11.58 -17.08
N PRO A 9 -2.53 10.34 -17.30
CA PRO A 9 -3.31 9.16 -16.94
C PRO A 9 -3.65 9.26 -15.45
N SER A 10 -4.94 9.37 -15.14
CA SER A 10 -5.39 9.45 -13.76
C SER A 10 -5.07 8.12 -13.09
N LEU A 11 -4.42 8.17 -11.93
CA LEU A 11 -4.26 7.01 -11.05
C LEU A 11 -5.59 6.26 -10.90
N PRO A 12 -5.61 4.93 -11.12
CA PRO A 12 -6.80 4.15 -10.84
C PRO A 12 -7.23 4.29 -9.39
N HIS A 13 -8.51 4.03 -9.14
CA HIS A 13 -9.09 4.10 -7.80
C HIS A 13 -8.30 3.32 -6.75
N LEU A 14 -7.84 2.12 -7.13
CA LEU A 14 -7.01 1.28 -6.30
C LEU A 14 -5.81 0.80 -7.12
N SER A 15 -4.62 0.99 -6.57
CA SER A 15 -3.36 0.47 -7.10
C SER A 15 -2.64 -0.36 -6.04
N LEU A 16 -2.06 -1.48 -6.45
CA LEU A 16 -1.22 -2.33 -5.59
C LEU A 16 0.23 -2.27 -6.05
N VAL A 17 1.14 -1.89 -5.15
CA VAL A 17 2.58 -1.97 -5.35
C VAL A 17 3.14 -3.03 -4.42
N LEU A 18 3.73 -4.08 -5.00
CA LEU A 18 4.24 -5.21 -4.24
C LEU A 18 5.65 -5.62 -4.63
N GLY A 19 6.33 -6.32 -3.73
CA GLY A 19 7.67 -6.85 -3.96
C GLY A 19 8.35 -7.30 -2.68
N GLY A 20 9.54 -7.88 -2.82
CA GLY A 20 10.31 -8.38 -1.68
C GLY A 20 10.74 -7.28 -0.70
N ALA A 21 11.35 -7.69 0.41
CA ALA A 21 12.03 -6.77 1.31
C ALA A 21 13.15 -6.02 0.57
N ARG A 22 13.27 -4.72 0.82
CA ARG A 22 14.28 -3.83 0.19
C ARG A 22 14.26 -3.82 -1.34
N SER A 23 13.13 -4.17 -1.97
CA SER A 23 13.02 -4.15 -3.43
C SER A 23 12.87 -2.76 -4.06
N GLY A 24 12.69 -1.71 -3.25
CA GLY A 24 12.44 -0.34 -3.72
C GLY A 24 10.96 0.04 -3.85
N LYS A 25 10.02 -0.84 -3.47
CA LYS A 25 8.58 -0.62 -3.63
C LYS A 25 8.01 0.61 -2.94
N SER A 26 8.43 0.95 -1.72
CA SER A 26 7.92 2.14 -1.02
C SER A 26 8.32 3.42 -1.76
N ARG A 27 9.59 3.55 -2.18
CA ARG A 27 10.07 4.68 -2.99
C ARG A 27 9.31 4.79 -4.31
N PHE A 28 9.03 3.67 -4.97
CA PHE A 28 8.22 3.68 -6.19
C PHE A 28 6.77 4.13 -5.93
N ALA A 29 6.14 3.62 -4.87
CA ALA A 29 4.77 4.00 -4.50
C ALA A 29 4.66 5.48 -4.11
N GLU A 30 5.66 6.04 -3.42
CA GLU A 30 5.73 7.48 -3.13
C GLU A 30 5.83 8.31 -4.41
N ARG A 31 6.67 7.91 -5.37
CA ARG A 31 6.75 8.57 -6.69
C ARG A 31 5.42 8.51 -7.44
N LEU A 32 4.74 7.36 -7.39
CA LEU A 32 3.42 7.17 -8.00
C LEU A 32 2.40 8.15 -7.41
N VAL A 33 2.37 8.27 -6.09
CA VAL A 33 1.49 9.19 -5.37
C VAL A 33 1.84 10.65 -5.64
N ALA A 34 3.13 11.00 -5.65
CA ALA A 34 3.59 12.36 -5.93
C ALA A 34 3.27 12.81 -7.36
N ALA A 35 3.35 11.91 -8.35
CA ALA A 35 3.03 12.20 -9.75
C ALA A 35 1.54 12.53 -9.97
N SER A 36 0.66 12.23 -9.00
CA SER A 36 -0.78 12.52 -9.09
C SER A 36 -1.13 14.01 -9.00
N GLY A 37 -0.24 14.83 -8.41
CA GLY A 37 -0.51 16.25 -8.12
C GLY A 37 -1.58 16.50 -7.04
N ARG A 38 -2.06 15.46 -6.35
CA ARG A 38 -3.12 15.52 -5.31
C ARG A 38 -2.55 15.76 -3.91
N GLY A 39 -3.42 16.11 -2.96
CA GLY A 39 -3.06 16.18 -1.54
C GLY A 39 -2.64 14.79 -1.03
N ARG A 40 -1.47 14.68 -0.38
CA ARG A 40 -0.84 13.37 -0.08
C ARG A 40 -1.13 12.93 1.35
N VAL A 41 -1.75 11.76 1.50
CA VAL A 41 -2.03 11.13 2.80
C VAL A 41 -1.18 9.89 2.94
N TYR A 42 -0.38 9.81 4.01
CA TYR A 42 0.36 8.60 4.36
C TYR A 42 -0.37 7.88 5.49
N LEU A 43 -0.90 6.69 5.19
CA LEU A 43 -1.60 5.84 6.13
C LEU A 43 -0.67 4.74 6.62
N ALA A 44 -0.12 4.94 7.83
CA ALA A 44 0.84 4.03 8.44
C ALA A 44 0.10 2.93 9.21
N THR A 45 0.38 1.67 8.88
CA THR A 45 -0.14 0.50 9.61
C THR A 45 0.90 -0.13 10.53
N ALA A 46 2.14 0.35 10.49
CA ALA A 46 3.20 -0.09 11.38
C ALA A 46 2.91 0.33 12.83
N GLU A 47 3.14 -0.61 13.76
CA GLU A 47 3.20 -0.33 15.19
C GLU A 47 4.66 -0.43 15.65
N ALA A 48 5.16 0.60 16.32
CA ALA A 48 6.55 0.65 16.74
C ALA A 48 6.78 -0.16 18.03
N TRP A 49 6.79 -1.49 17.90
CA TRP A 49 6.97 -2.42 19.03
C TRP A 49 8.39 -2.41 19.59
N ASP A 50 9.39 -2.01 18.79
CA ASP A 50 10.81 -1.95 19.17
C ASP A 50 11.50 -0.66 18.67
N ASP A 51 12.71 -0.41 19.18
CA ASP A 51 13.51 0.77 18.82
C ASP A 51 13.97 0.73 17.35
N GLU A 52 14.22 -0.46 16.78
CA GLU A 52 14.58 -0.59 15.37
C GLU A 52 13.44 -0.10 14.46
N MET A 53 12.20 -0.46 14.79
CA MET A 53 11.02 -0.04 14.05
C MET A 53 10.76 1.46 14.25
N ARG A 54 11.03 2.02 15.43
CA ARG A 54 11.00 3.48 15.67
C ARG A 54 11.98 4.21 14.77
N ASP A 55 13.24 3.78 14.74
CA ASP A 55 14.28 4.39 13.92
C ASP A 55 13.97 4.29 12.42
N ARG A 56 13.44 3.14 11.99
CA ARG A 56 13.00 2.94 10.60
C ARG A 56 11.83 3.85 10.24
N ILE A 57 10.84 4.02 11.13
CA ILE A 57 9.73 4.96 10.92
C ILE A 57 10.27 6.40 10.82
N ALA A 58 11.21 6.79 11.70
CA ALA A 58 11.80 8.13 11.69
C ALA A 58 12.57 8.41 10.39
N ALA A 59 13.45 7.48 9.97
CA ALA A 59 14.16 7.58 8.71
C ALA A 59 13.19 7.68 7.52
N HIS A 60 12.15 6.85 7.50
CA HIS A 60 11.18 6.84 6.40
C HIS A 60 10.33 8.12 6.36
N ARG A 61 10.00 8.72 7.50
CA ARG A 61 9.36 10.05 7.56
C ARG A 61 10.27 11.14 7.02
N SER A 62 11.57 11.10 7.33
CA SER A 62 12.56 12.06 6.84
C SER A 62 12.75 11.96 5.32
N ASP A 63 12.92 10.74 4.81
CA ASP A 63 13.19 10.48 3.38
C ASP A 63 12.03 10.90 2.47
N ARG A 64 10.80 10.78 2.97
CA ARG A 64 9.57 11.05 2.22
C ARG A 64 9.33 12.55 1.95
N GLY A 65 10.01 13.43 2.70
CA GLY A 65 9.95 14.88 2.54
C GLY A 65 8.62 15.53 2.95
N GLU A 66 8.43 16.78 2.54
CA GLU A 66 7.31 17.62 2.98
C GLU A 66 6.01 17.40 2.20
N GLY A 67 4.90 17.86 2.80
CA GLY A 67 3.56 17.90 2.18
C GLY A 67 2.76 16.59 2.30
N TRP A 68 3.09 15.76 3.29
CA TRP A 68 2.33 14.57 3.66
C TRP A 68 1.53 14.80 4.93
N ARG A 69 0.23 14.49 4.89
CA ARG A 69 -0.57 14.29 6.09
C ARG A 69 -0.42 12.84 6.53
N THR A 70 0.28 12.61 7.64
CA THR A 70 0.49 11.25 8.17
C THR A 70 -0.61 10.91 9.17
N VAL A 71 -1.21 9.73 9.03
CA VAL A 71 -2.19 9.19 9.98
C VAL A 71 -1.80 7.75 10.29
N GLU A 72 -1.76 7.41 11.58
CA GLU A 72 -1.49 6.05 12.03
C GLU A 72 -2.81 5.30 12.21
N ALA A 73 -2.94 4.14 11.58
CA ALA A 73 -4.08 3.25 11.72
C ALA A 73 -3.62 1.79 11.62
N PRO A 74 -3.09 1.21 12.71
CA PRO A 74 -2.61 -0.17 12.73
C PRO A 74 -3.62 -1.22 12.28
N ARG A 75 -4.92 -0.99 12.54
CA ARG A 75 -6.02 -1.92 12.25
C ARG A 75 -7.21 -1.25 11.56
N ASP A 76 -7.81 -0.21 12.15
CA ASP A 76 -8.98 0.49 11.59
C ASP A 76 -8.60 1.51 10.51
N VAL A 77 -8.08 0.97 9.39
CA VAL A 77 -7.78 1.71 8.16
C VAL A 77 -9.04 2.39 7.62
N GLY A 78 -10.21 1.77 7.78
CA GLY A 78 -11.48 2.27 7.24
C GLY A 78 -11.92 3.60 7.86
N ALA A 79 -11.69 3.80 9.17
CA ALA A 79 -11.95 5.08 9.82
C ALA A 79 -11.20 6.24 9.17
N VAL A 80 -9.95 6.03 8.78
CA VAL A 80 -9.15 7.07 8.12
C VAL A 80 -9.61 7.28 6.69
N LEU A 81 -9.83 6.20 5.92
CA LEU A 81 -10.24 6.30 4.51
C LEU A 81 -11.56 7.05 4.32
N ARG A 82 -12.49 6.96 5.27
CA ARG A 82 -13.76 7.72 5.25
C ARG A 82 -13.58 9.24 5.39
N GLN A 83 -12.45 9.69 5.94
CA GLN A 83 -12.17 11.11 6.20
C GLN A 83 -11.29 11.74 5.10
N VAL A 84 -10.83 10.96 4.13
CA VAL A 84 -10.01 11.44 3.02
C VAL A 84 -10.90 12.22 2.04
N ALA A 85 -10.40 13.35 1.55
CA ALA A 85 -11.09 14.17 0.56
C ALA A 85 -10.84 13.68 -0.87
N ALA A 86 -11.79 13.91 -1.78
CA ALA A 86 -11.72 13.38 -3.15
C ALA A 86 -10.58 13.96 -4.02
N ASP A 87 -10.00 15.09 -3.62
CA ASP A 87 -8.83 15.74 -4.23
C ASP A 87 -7.49 15.29 -3.61
N GLU A 88 -7.54 14.40 -2.63
CA GLU A 88 -6.37 13.74 -2.04
C GLU A 88 -6.04 12.43 -2.78
N VAL A 89 -4.95 11.79 -2.33
CA VAL A 89 -4.47 10.46 -2.70
C VAL A 89 -3.85 9.81 -1.46
N VAL A 90 -4.12 8.52 -1.26
CA VAL A 90 -3.65 7.78 -0.09
C VAL A 90 -2.51 6.84 -0.49
N LEU A 91 -1.41 6.87 0.27
CA LEU A 91 -0.41 5.81 0.31
C LEU A 91 -0.62 5.01 1.59
N LEU A 92 -1.06 3.76 1.47
CA LEU A 92 -1.18 2.82 2.59
C LEU A 92 0.07 1.95 2.66
N ASP A 93 0.86 2.12 3.72
CA ASP A 93 2.11 1.39 3.95
C ASP A 93 2.08 0.74 5.35
N CYS A 94 1.90 -0.57 5.45
CA CYS A 94 1.57 -1.52 4.37
C CYS A 94 0.49 -2.54 4.76
N ALA A 95 -0.10 -3.17 3.75
CA ALA A 95 -1.04 -4.27 3.94
C ALA A 95 -0.42 -5.44 4.74
N THR A 96 0.90 -5.60 4.68
CA THR A 96 1.65 -6.63 5.41
C THR A 96 1.66 -6.41 6.92
N LEU A 97 1.91 -5.19 7.37
CA LEU A 97 1.88 -4.89 8.80
C LEU A 97 0.45 -4.84 9.32
N TRP A 98 -0.50 -4.36 8.52
CA TRP A 98 -1.93 -4.48 8.85
C TRP A 98 -2.33 -5.94 9.09
N LEU A 99 -1.98 -6.86 8.18
CA LEU A 99 -2.27 -8.28 8.35
C LEU A 99 -1.62 -8.86 9.60
N THR A 100 -0.37 -8.47 9.87
CA THR A 100 0.35 -8.87 11.08
C THR A 100 -0.42 -8.44 12.34
N ASN A 101 -0.84 -7.18 12.41
CA ASN A 101 -1.57 -6.66 13.56
C ASN A 101 -2.93 -7.35 13.77
N VAL A 102 -3.64 -7.67 12.68
CA VAL A 102 -4.90 -8.42 12.73
C VAL A 102 -4.68 -9.84 13.26
N MET A 103 -3.65 -10.53 12.76
CA MET A 103 -3.34 -11.90 13.19
C MET A 103 -2.88 -11.97 14.65
N LEU A 104 -2.04 -11.02 15.09
CA LEU A 104 -1.55 -10.95 16.47
C LEU A 104 -2.63 -10.55 17.47
N ALA A 105 -3.63 -9.78 17.02
CA ALA A 105 -4.82 -9.49 17.83
C ALA A 105 -5.80 -10.67 17.94
N GLU A 106 -5.52 -11.80 17.30
CA GLU A 106 -6.39 -12.98 17.21
C GLU A 106 -7.82 -12.64 16.75
N ALA A 107 -7.97 -11.60 15.94
CA ALA A 107 -9.25 -11.17 15.41
C ALA A 107 -9.76 -12.13 14.33
N ASP A 108 -11.04 -12.01 13.98
CA ASP A 108 -11.61 -12.71 12.83
C ASP A 108 -11.01 -12.15 11.52
N LEU A 109 -9.97 -12.82 11.05
CA LEU A 109 -9.22 -12.42 9.87
C LEU A 109 -10.11 -12.29 8.62
N ALA A 110 -11.14 -13.13 8.48
CA ALA A 110 -12.00 -13.09 7.31
C ALA A 110 -12.87 -11.83 7.33
N ALA A 111 -13.47 -11.52 8.48
CA ALA A 111 -14.27 -10.31 8.69
C ALA A 111 -13.43 -9.04 8.55
N GLU A 112 -12.24 -9.00 9.17
CA GLU A 112 -11.31 -7.87 9.08
C GLU A 112 -10.85 -7.62 7.64
N THR A 113 -10.52 -8.68 6.90
CA THR A 113 -10.12 -8.54 5.49
C THR A 113 -11.28 -8.07 4.62
N ALA A 114 -12.51 -8.54 4.86
CA ALA A 114 -13.68 -8.05 4.14
C ALA A 114 -13.91 -6.55 4.41
N SER A 115 -13.82 -6.13 5.68
CA SER A 115 -13.93 -4.73 6.08
C SER A 115 -12.85 -3.85 5.44
N PHE A 116 -11.60 -4.30 5.46
CA PHE A 116 -10.46 -3.62 4.84
C PHE A 116 -10.67 -3.39 3.34
N LEU A 117 -11.07 -4.44 2.60
CA LEU A 117 -11.31 -4.33 1.15
C LEU A 117 -12.52 -3.44 0.83
N ALA A 118 -13.58 -3.52 1.63
CA ALA A 118 -14.75 -2.64 1.49
C ALA A 118 -14.36 -1.18 1.72
N ALA A 119 -13.50 -0.90 2.71
CA ALA A 119 -13.00 0.43 2.98
C ALA A 119 -12.13 0.98 1.83
N LEU A 120 -11.24 0.16 1.26
CA LEU A 120 -10.47 0.55 0.08
C LEU A 120 -11.37 0.94 -1.10
N SER A 121 -12.43 0.16 -1.33
CA SER A 121 -13.39 0.39 -2.41
C SER A 121 -14.24 1.63 -2.17
N ALA A 122 -14.65 1.89 -0.92
CA ALA A 122 -15.50 3.02 -0.55
C ALA A 122 -14.75 4.34 -0.36
N CYS A 123 -13.41 4.33 -0.30
CA CYS A 123 -12.59 5.54 -0.22
C CYS A 123 -12.94 6.49 -1.38
N PRO A 124 -13.19 7.79 -1.16
CA PRO A 124 -13.54 8.72 -2.24
C PRO A 124 -12.32 9.16 -3.10
N ALA A 125 -11.11 8.82 -2.66
CA ALA A 125 -9.85 9.17 -3.30
C ALA A 125 -9.09 7.93 -3.78
N PRO A 126 -8.18 8.08 -4.77
CA PRO A 126 -7.29 6.99 -5.17
C PRO A 126 -6.43 6.50 -4.00
N VAL A 127 -6.31 5.17 -3.88
CA VAL A 127 -5.48 4.50 -2.87
C VAL A 127 -4.38 3.69 -3.53
N VAL A 128 -3.14 3.92 -3.14
CA VAL A 128 -1.98 3.10 -3.48
C VAL A 128 -1.62 2.28 -2.25
N VAL A 129 -1.77 0.96 -2.35
CA VAL A 129 -1.44 0.01 -1.28
C VAL A 129 -0.06 -0.57 -1.52
N VAL A 130 0.81 -0.48 -0.52
CA VAL A 130 2.09 -1.19 -0.49
C VAL A 130 1.91 -2.54 0.19
N SER A 131 2.50 -3.59 -0.37
CA SER A 131 2.51 -4.92 0.24
C SER A 131 3.81 -5.67 -0.02
N ASN A 132 4.19 -6.58 0.88
CA ASN A 132 5.30 -7.50 0.65
C ASN A 132 4.85 -8.71 -0.17
N GLU A 133 5.70 -9.13 -1.10
CA GLU A 133 5.65 -10.48 -1.66
C GLU A 133 6.56 -11.39 -0.83
N VAL A 134 5.97 -12.40 -0.20
CA VAL A 134 6.66 -13.32 0.75
C VAL A 134 6.59 -14.79 0.31
N GLY A 135 5.76 -15.11 -0.68
CA GLY A 135 5.51 -16.46 -1.19
C GLY A 135 6.70 -17.06 -1.94
N LEU A 136 7.58 -16.20 -2.48
CA LEU A 136 8.82 -16.57 -3.18
C LEU A 136 9.98 -16.96 -2.25
N SER A 137 9.75 -17.00 -0.94
CA SER A 137 10.72 -17.44 0.06
C SER A 137 10.57 -18.94 0.39
N ILE A 138 11.52 -19.49 1.15
CA ILE A 138 11.44 -20.84 1.70
C ILE A 138 10.22 -20.97 2.62
N VAL A 139 9.59 -22.14 2.66
CA VAL A 139 8.50 -22.44 3.58
C VAL A 139 9.02 -22.41 5.02
N PRO A 140 8.45 -21.57 5.92
CA PRO A 140 8.91 -21.51 7.29
C PRO A 140 8.64 -22.80 8.09
N GLU A 141 9.51 -23.11 9.05
CA GLU A 141 9.28 -24.20 10.01
C GLU A 141 8.22 -23.85 11.05
N ASN A 142 8.07 -22.56 11.37
CA ASN A 142 7.09 -22.07 12.33
C ASN A 142 5.68 -22.03 11.72
N ALA A 143 4.69 -22.60 12.43
CA ALA A 143 3.30 -22.71 11.96
C ALA A 143 2.62 -21.34 11.75
N LEU A 144 2.87 -20.38 12.66
CA LEU A 144 2.36 -19.01 12.54
C LEU A 144 2.97 -18.33 11.31
N ALA A 145 4.27 -18.50 11.08
CA ALA A 145 4.95 -17.94 9.91
C ALA A 145 4.44 -18.54 8.58
N ARG A 146 4.14 -19.85 8.53
CA ARG A 146 3.48 -20.46 7.36
C ARG A 146 2.09 -19.88 7.13
N ARG A 147 1.27 -19.80 8.18
CA ARG A 147 -0.07 -19.21 8.11
C ARG A 147 0.00 -17.78 7.59
N PHE A 148 0.91 -16.96 8.15
CA PHE A 148 1.11 -15.59 7.71
C PHE A 148 1.50 -15.50 6.23
N ARG A 149 2.45 -16.32 5.76
CA ARG A 149 2.84 -16.39 4.35
C ARG A 149 1.65 -16.67 3.44
N ASP A 150 0.82 -17.66 3.80
CA ASP A 150 -0.33 -18.06 2.99
C ASP A 150 -1.42 -16.96 2.99
N GLU A 151 -1.72 -16.39 4.15
CA GLU A 151 -2.70 -15.29 4.28
C GLU A 151 -2.24 -14.01 3.57
N GLN A 152 -0.94 -13.69 3.62
CA GLN A 152 -0.38 -12.56 2.89
C GLN A 152 -0.55 -12.73 1.37
N GLY A 153 -0.33 -13.94 0.86
CA GLY A 153 -0.57 -14.26 -0.55
C GLY A 153 -2.05 -14.13 -0.92
N ARG A 154 -2.96 -14.58 -0.07
CA ARG A 154 -4.43 -14.43 -0.28
C ARG A 154 -4.86 -12.98 -0.24
N LEU A 155 -4.35 -12.19 0.70
CA LEU A 155 -4.62 -10.75 0.80
C LEU A 155 -4.16 -10.01 -0.46
N ASN A 156 -2.93 -10.29 -0.93
CA ASN A 156 -2.40 -9.69 -2.16
C ASN A 156 -3.29 -10.00 -3.37
N GLN A 157 -3.74 -11.25 -3.51
CA GLN A 157 -4.68 -11.65 -4.58
C GLN A 157 -5.99 -10.87 -4.52
N ARG A 158 -6.63 -10.79 -3.35
CA ARG A 158 -7.91 -10.08 -3.16
C ARG A 158 -7.80 -8.58 -3.45
N ILE A 159 -6.68 -7.95 -3.08
CA ILE A 159 -6.43 -6.54 -3.43
C ILE A 159 -6.21 -6.42 -4.94
N ALA A 160 -5.40 -7.28 -5.54
CA ALA A 160 -5.08 -7.26 -6.97
C ALA A 160 -6.31 -7.49 -7.88
N GLU A 161 -7.28 -8.30 -7.44
CA GLU A 161 -8.54 -8.54 -8.14
C GLU A 161 -9.30 -7.23 -8.39
N THR A 162 -9.39 -6.37 -7.38
CA THR A 162 -10.12 -5.10 -7.43
C THR A 162 -9.26 -3.91 -7.86
N ALA A 163 -7.92 -4.03 -7.80
CA ALA A 163 -7.01 -2.98 -8.22
C ALA A 163 -7.06 -2.74 -9.74
N GLY A 164 -7.08 -1.48 -10.16
CA GLY A 164 -6.95 -1.10 -11.57
C GLY A 164 -5.51 -1.11 -12.08
N LEU A 165 -4.53 -1.04 -11.16
CA LEU A 165 -3.10 -1.12 -11.44
C LEU A 165 -2.42 -2.02 -10.42
N VAL A 166 -1.59 -2.95 -10.90
CA VAL A 166 -0.74 -3.81 -10.05
C VAL A 166 0.68 -3.76 -10.57
N VAL A 167 1.62 -3.41 -9.71
CA VAL A 167 3.03 -3.22 -10.05
C VAL A 167 3.91 -4.05 -9.12
N GLY A 168 4.68 -4.97 -9.70
CA GLY A 168 5.79 -5.62 -9.00
C GLY A 168 7.02 -4.72 -9.02
N VAL A 169 7.80 -4.71 -7.95
CA VAL A 169 9.08 -3.98 -7.89
C VAL A 169 10.19 -4.93 -7.46
N MET A 170 11.25 -5.02 -8.26
CA MET A 170 12.43 -5.84 -8.03
C MET A 170 13.69 -5.03 -8.33
N ALA A 171 14.67 -5.03 -7.41
CA ALA A 171 15.91 -4.25 -7.55
C ALA A 171 15.69 -2.76 -7.89
N GLY A 172 14.59 -2.17 -7.40
CA GLY A 172 14.19 -0.79 -7.68
C GLY A 172 13.47 -0.59 -9.02
N LEU A 173 13.33 -1.64 -9.82
CA LEU A 173 12.73 -1.59 -11.15
C LEU A 173 11.25 -2.02 -11.08
N PRO A 174 10.31 -1.16 -11.51
CA PRO A 174 8.90 -1.51 -11.59
C PRO A 174 8.62 -2.38 -12.81
N PHE A 175 7.71 -3.34 -12.68
CA PHE A 175 7.13 -4.08 -13.81
C PHE A 175 5.63 -4.23 -13.59
N VAL A 176 4.86 -3.94 -14.65
CA VAL A 176 3.40 -3.88 -14.57
C VAL A 176 2.83 -5.29 -14.70
N LEU A 177 2.03 -5.69 -13.72
CA LEU A 177 1.31 -6.96 -13.70
C LEU A 177 -0.15 -6.82 -14.17
N LYS A 178 -0.76 -5.64 -13.96
CA LYS A 178 -2.13 -5.30 -14.38
C LYS A 178 -2.24 -3.79 -14.60
N GLY A 179 -2.99 -3.36 -15.61
CA GLY A 179 -3.25 -1.95 -15.89
C GLY A 179 -2.12 -1.24 -16.64
N GLN A 180 -2.05 0.08 -16.52
CA GLN A 180 -1.04 0.92 -17.17
C GLN A 180 -0.43 1.90 -16.16
N LEU A 181 0.88 2.12 -16.25
CA LEU A 181 1.55 3.17 -15.47
C LEU A 181 1.21 4.55 -16.03
N PRO A 182 1.17 5.59 -15.18
CA PRO A 182 1.17 6.96 -15.65
C PRO A 182 2.40 7.25 -16.53
N ASP A 183 2.28 8.20 -17.46
CA ASP A 183 3.38 8.57 -18.35
C ASP A 183 4.62 9.01 -17.56
N GLY A 184 5.82 8.58 -18.01
CA GLY A 184 7.10 8.94 -17.37
C GLY A 184 7.44 8.16 -16.09
N MET A 185 6.71 7.07 -15.79
CA MET A 185 6.94 6.23 -14.61
C MET A 185 7.58 4.85 -14.89
N ALA A 186 7.77 4.50 -16.17
CA ALA A 186 8.48 3.30 -16.58
C ALA A 186 10.00 3.46 -16.47
#